data_AF-A0A0S9P0F5-F1
#
_entry.id   AF-A0A0S9P0F5-F1
#
_cell.length_a   1.000
_cell.length_b   1.000
_cell.length_c   1.000
_cell.angle_alpha   90.00
_cell.angle_beta   90.00
_cell.angle_gamma   90.00
#
_symmetry.space_group_name_H-M   'P 1'
#
loop_
_entity.id
_entity.type
_entity.pdbx_description
1 polymer ?
#
loop_
_entity_poly.entity_id
_entity_poly.type
_entity_poly.pdbx_seq_one_letter_code
_entity_poly.pdbx_strand_id
1 'polypeptide(L)' 'MSHDTETHQALLSALKAAQGRSDGAFEKAVTDAFAHVFEHLERLNAVSGPDEDRPLQPGESPTLR' A
#
# COMPACT_ATOMS: atom_id res chain seq x y z
N MET A 1 -8.89 2.97 -8.83
CA MET A 1 -8.82 1.49 -8.96
C MET A 1 -8.07 1.05 -10.21
N SER A 2 -8.44 1.41 -11.46
CA SER A 2 -7.69 1.00 -12.67
C SER A 2 -6.22 1.45 -12.69
N HIS A 3 -5.97 2.70 -12.31
CA HIS A 3 -4.63 3.31 -12.34
C HIS A 3 -3.65 2.72 -11.32
N ASP A 4 -4.13 2.32 -10.14
CA ASP A 4 -3.29 1.65 -9.14
C ASP A 4 -2.90 0.24 -9.62
N THR A 5 -3.80 -0.49 -10.32
CA THR A 5 -3.49 -1.82 -10.87
C THR A 5 -2.37 -1.76 -11.92
N GLU A 6 -2.41 -0.75 -12.80
CA GLU A 6 -1.36 -0.52 -13.80
C GLU A 6 -0.01 -0.18 -13.13
N THR A 7 -0.05 0.64 -12.08
CA THR A 7 1.15 1.00 -11.30
C THR A 7 1.75 -0.22 -10.58
N HIS A 8 0.91 -1.07 -9.97
CA HIS A 8 1.36 -2.33 -9.36
C HIS A 8 2.02 -3.26 -10.38
N GLN A 9 1.46 -3.39 -11.58
CA GLN A 9 2.05 -4.22 -12.64
C GLN A 9 3.40 -3.67 -13.11
N ALA A 10 3.55 -2.34 -13.20
CA ALA A 10 4.81 -1.70 -13.53
C ALA A 10 5.87 -1.94 -12.44
N LEU A 11 5.53 -1.77 -11.17
CA LEU A 11 6.42 -2.01 -10.02
C LEU A 11 6.86 -3.48 -9.94
N LEU A 12 5.92 -4.42 -10.13
CA LEU A 12 6.24 -5.85 -10.18
C LEU A 12 7.16 -6.21 -11.35
N SER A 13 6.94 -5.58 -12.51
CA SER A 13 7.80 -5.78 -13.68
C SER A 13 9.20 -5.23 -13.44
N ALA A 14 9.32 -4.06 -12.79
CA ALA A 14 10.59 -3.47 -12.41
C ALA A 14 11.37 -4.36 -11.42
N LEU A 15 10.70 -4.91 -10.41
CA LEU A 15 11.31 -5.85 -9.46
C LEU A 15 11.87 -7.10 -10.16
N LYS A 16 11.08 -7.71 -11.06
CA LYS A 16 11.51 -8.88 -11.84
C LYS A 16 12.68 -8.56 -12.76
N ALA A 17 12.64 -7.41 -13.42
CA ALA A 17 13.73 -6.96 -14.30
C ALA A 17 15.00 -6.58 -13.53
N ALA A 18 14.86 -6.21 -12.25
CA ALA A 18 15.96 -5.84 -11.39
C ALA A 18 16.60 -7.03 -10.66
N GLN A 19 15.87 -8.14 -10.51
CA GLN A 19 16.30 -9.31 -9.76
C GLN A 19 17.61 -9.90 -10.30
N GLY A 20 18.57 -10.12 -9.39
CA GLY A 20 19.87 -10.71 -9.72
C GLY A 20 20.87 -9.73 -10.35
N ARG A 21 20.49 -8.46 -10.56
CA ARG A 21 21.44 -7.42 -10.95
C ARG A 21 22.19 -6.92 -9.71
N SER A 22 23.50 -6.75 -9.83
CA SER A 22 24.38 -6.28 -8.74
C SER A 22 24.66 -4.76 -8.84
N ASP A 23 23.79 -4.02 -9.51
CA ASP A 23 23.95 -2.60 -9.83
C ASP A 23 23.06 -1.67 -8.97
N GLY A 24 22.43 -2.20 -7.92
CA GLY A 24 21.53 -1.43 -7.06
C GLY A 24 20.11 -1.26 -7.61
N ALA A 25 19.81 -1.79 -8.80
CA ALA A 25 18.50 -1.64 -9.42
C ALA A 25 17.40 -2.34 -8.61
N PHE A 26 17.74 -3.44 -7.93
CA PHE A 26 16.79 -4.20 -7.13
C PHE A 26 16.38 -3.43 -5.88
N GLU A 27 17.35 -2.91 -5.14
CA GLU A 27 17.16 -2.09 -3.95
C GLU A 27 16.32 -0.85 -4.27
N LYS A 28 16.59 -0.22 -5.42
CA LYS A 28 15.78 0.91 -5.91
C LYS A 28 14.35 0.48 -6.22
N ALA A 29 14.15 -0.58 -6.99
CA ALA A 29 12.82 -1.06 -7.35
C ALA A 29 11.98 -1.48 -6.12
N VAL A 30 12.62 -2.06 -5.11
CA VAL A 30 11.99 -2.38 -3.82
C VAL A 30 11.58 -1.12 -3.07
N THR A 31 12.46 -0.13 -2.99
CA THR A 31 12.17 1.15 -2.33
C THR A 31 10.98 1.86 -2.98
N ASP A 32 10.99 1.94 -4.31
CA ASP A 32 9.92 2.57 -5.09
C ASP A 32 8.59 1.82 -4.91
N ALA A 33 8.61 0.48 -4.86
CA ALA A 33 7.42 -0.33 -4.63
C ALA A 33 6.82 -0.11 -3.23
N PHE A 34 7.64 -0.08 -2.18
CA PHE A 34 7.16 0.19 -0.82
C PHE A 34 6.65 1.61 -0.65
N ALA A 35 7.31 2.61 -1.25
CA ALA A 35 6.84 3.99 -1.22
C ALA A 35 5.41 4.09 -1.79
N HIS A 36 5.14 3.43 -2.92
CA HIS A 36 3.80 3.41 -3.51
C HIS A 36 2.76 2.71 -2.62
N VAL A 37 3.13 1.61 -1.96
CA VAL A 37 2.23 0.91 -1.01
C VAL A 37 1.87 1.82 0.16
N PHE A 38 2.83 2.51 0.76
CA PHE A 38 2.55 3.44 1.87
C PHE A 38 1.67 4.61 1.43
N GLU A 39 1.94 5.19 0.27
CA GLU A 39 1.10 6.24 -0.31
C GLU A 39 -0.33 5.74 -0.56
N HIS A 40 -0.49 4.51 -1.06
CA HIS A 40 -1.80 3.91 -1.27
C HIS A 40 -2.55 3.66 0.06
N LEU A 41 -1.84 3.20 1.10
CA LEU A 41 -2.41 3.01 2.43
C LEU A 41 -2.81 4.34 3.08
N GLU A 42 -2.00 5.40 2.93
CA GLU A 42 -2.34 6.74 3.41
C GLU A 42 -3.59 7.29 2.71
N ARG A 43 -3.69 7.13 1.38
CA ARG A 43 -4.91 7.49 0.63
C ARG A 43 -6.11 6.70 1.12
N LEU A 44 -5.93 5.39 1.36
CA LEU A 44 -7.00 4.54 1.87
C LEU A 44 -7.46 5.00 3.26
N ASN A 45 -6.54 5.28 4.17
CA ASN A 45 -6.84 5.80 5.51
C ASN A 45 -7.51 7.18 5.46
N ALA A 46 -7.08 8.05 4.55
CA ALA A 46 -7.69 9.37 4.36
C ALA A 46 -9.13 9.29 3.83
N VAL A 47 -9.44 8.28 3.01
CA VAL A 47 -10.79 8.03 2.48
C VAL A 47 -11.67 7.30 3.50
N SER A 48 -11.09 6.42 4.32
CA SER A 48 -11.80 5.69 5.38
C SER A 48 -12.19 6.59 6.56
N GLY A 49 -11.59 7.78 6.70
CA GLY A 49 -11.82 8.68 7.83
C GLY A 49 -11.35 8.08 9.16
N PRO A 50 -11.20 8.89 10.23
CA PRO A 50 -10.96 8.33 11.54
C PRO A 50 -12.19 7.51 11.96
N ASP A 51 -12.04 6.18 12.00
CA ASP A 51 -13.03 5.26 12.57
C ASP A 51 -13.16 5.45 14.11
N GLU A 52 -12.61 6.55 14.65
CA GLU A 52 -12.67 6.89 16.08
C GLU A 52 -14.09 7.33 16.50
N ASP A 53 -14.85 7.94 15.57
CA ASP A 53 -16.21 8.44 15.81
C ASP A 53 -17.32 7.55 15.24
N ARG A 54 -17.00 6.40 14.65
CA ARG A 54 -18.04 5.46 14.19
C ARG A 54 -18.82 4.93 15.40
N PRO A 55 -20.17 5.08 15.42
CA PRO A 55 -20.98 4.46 16.45
C PRO A 55 -20.77 2.96 16.43
N LEU A 56 -20.45 2.38 17.59
CA LEU A 56 -20.40 0.93 17.77
C LEU A 56 -21.71 0.31 17.29
N GLN A 57 -21.62 -0.75 16.50
CA GLN A 57 -22.82 -1.49 16.14
C GLN A 57 -23.39 -2.15 17.41
N PRO A 58 -24.72 -2.36 17.51
CA PRO A 58 -25.31 -3.04 18.65
C PRO A 58 -24.68 -4.43 18.85
N GLY A 59 -23.87 -4.58 19.91
CA GLY A 59 -23.15 -5.82 20.23
C GLY A 59 -21.62 -5.78 20.02
N GLU A 60 -21.06 -4.68 19.53
CA GLU A 60 -19.62 -4.52 19.33
C GLU A 60 -18.92 -4.12 20.65
N SER A 61 -17.80 -4.79 20.97
CA SER A 61 -17.07 -4.57 22.23
C SER A 61 -16.06 -3.42 22.10
N PRO A 62 -16.00 -2.47 23.06
CA PRO A 62 -15.11 -1.31 23.00
C PRO A 62 -13.61 -1.65 22.96
N THR A 63 -13.25 -2.85 23.39
CA THR A 63 -11.86 -3.34 23.50
C THR A 63 -11.32 -3.96 22.21
N LEU A 64 -12.14 -4.08 21.17
CA LEU A 64 -11.74 -4.55 19.84
C LEU A 64 -11.49 -3.40 18.85
N ARG A 65 -11.47 -2.16 19.35
CA ARG A 65 -10.95 -0.99 18.64
C ARG A 65 -9.43 -1.05 18.55
#